data_AF-A0A7X9QFI3-F1
#
_entry.id   AF-A0A7X9QFI3-F1
#
_cell.length_a   1.000
_cell.length_b   1.000
_cell.length_c   1.000
_cell.angle_alpha   90.00
_cell.angle_beta   90.00
_cell.angle_gamma   90.00
#
_symmetry.space_group_name_H-M   'P 1'
#
loop_
_entity.id
_entity.type
_entity.pdbx_description
1 polymer ?
#
loop_
_entity_poly.entity_id
_entity_poly.type
_entity_poly.pdbx_seq_one_letter_code
_entity_poly.pdbx_strand_id
1 'polypeptide(L)'
;MGLVDSALANLRGDWRRSAAAAMAILVATTSFVVLTGTVRTQQLRVTEQVADNYRSTYDILVRPHGSASDIERAEGVVRPNFLSGQYGGIALDQVQSVREVPGVEIAAPVAVLGQTMRSVLTAVDVRSVLGNQDRAMVRFQLTGSARNGTGVTTNQSGYLYLTRNELTSVDPVEGPVTASSPELRERRNGRVISACLASDAGGAPSSPAGAFDQRCWSARTDRAVAPRVEVLFSMPLTVAAVDPEAEARLTGLDRAIIEGRGLTDTDSFSTDSSGPAPVEAATAVMAAALPLDFRATLSVDEIPEAVIDKVLATKDAQRRRTLVQEASAVRTVARVERDAAETYRRDIAAQVDTTAGRADPSLFMEALNQPGDVRYSQTNPLAPQVVAFDPAV
;
A
#
# COMPACT_ATOMS: atom_id res chain seq x y z
N MET A 1 23.79 -64.56 -43.30
CA MET A 1 25.01 -63.74 -43.16
C MET A 1 24.99 -62.72 -44.27
N GLY A 2 24.82 -61.43 -44.00
CA GLY A 2 24.72 -60.47 -45.12
C GLY A 2 24.37 -59.03 -44.78
N LEU A 3 23.66 -58.76 -43.69
CA LEU A 3 23.31 -57.38 -43.31
C LEU A 3 24.15 -56.86 -42.14
N VAL A 4 24.31 -57.67 -41.07
CA VAL A 4 25.13 -57.30 -39.90
C VAL A 4 26.62 -57.30 -40.25
N ASP A 5 27.09 -58.29 -41.01
CA ASP A 5 28.49 -58.37 -41.44
C ASP A 5 28.87 -57.22 -42.39
N SER A 6 27.95 -56.85 -43.30
CA SER A 6 28.12 -55.69 -44.20
C SER A 6 28.08 -54.36 -43.45
N ALA A 7 27.23 -54.24 -42.41
CA ALA A 7 27.20 -53.08 -41.53
C ALA A 7 28.50 -52.94 -40.72
N LEU A 8 29.04 -54.04 -40.20
CA LEU A 8 30.32 -54.08 -39.47
C LEU A 8 31.52 -53.77 -40.40
N ALA A 9 31.48 -54.23 -41.65
CA ALA A 9 32.49 -53.89 -42.65
C ALA A 9 32.47 -52.38 -43.01
N ASN A 10 31.29 -51.80 -43.20
CA ASN A 10 31.15 -50.35 -43.45
C ASN A 10 31.56 -49.50 -42.23
N LEU A 11 31.28 -49.95 -41.00
CA LEU A 11 31.76 -49.31 -39.77
C LEU A 11 33.30 -49.31 -39.66
N ARG A 12 33.97 -50.33 -40.22
CA ARG A 12 35.44 -50.44 -40.26
C ARG A 12 36.06 -49.64 -41.41
N GLY A 13 35.42 -49.60 -42.58
CA GLY A 13 35.90 -48.85 -43.75
C GLY A 13 35.88 -47.34 -43.55
N ASP A 14 34.79 -46.81 -42.95
CA ASP A 14 34.59 -45.39 -42.68
C ASP A 14 34.69 -45.06 -41.18
N TRP A 15 35.63 -45.70 -40.48
CA TRP A 15 35.83 -45.63 -39.02
C TRP A 15 35.75 -44.20 -38.45
N ARG A 16 36.31 -43.20 -39.14
CA ARG A 16 36.29 -41.80 -38.68
C ARG A 16 34.87 -41.22 -38.60
N ARG A 17 34.01 -41.54 -39.58
CA ARG A 17 32.63 -41.05 -39.64
C ARG A 17 31.75 -41.76 -38.61
N SER A 18 31.93 -43.06 -38.47
CA SER A 18 31.24 -43.87 -37.47
C SER A 18 31.61 -43.49 -36.04
N ALA A 19 32.89 -43.21 -35.78
CA ALA A 19 33.36 -42.71 -34.48
C ALA A 19 32.79 -41.32 -34.16
N ALA A 20 32.75 -40.41 -35.14
CA ALA A 20 32.14 -39.09 -34.96
C ALA A 20 30.63 -39.17 -34.66
N ALA A 21 29.89 -40.03 -35.38
CA ALA A 21 28.47 -40.25 -35.14
C ALA A 21 28.21 -40.89 -33.76
N ALA A 22 28.99 -41.91 -33.38
CA ALA A 22 28.89 -42.54 -32.07
C ALA A 22 29.19 -41.54 -30.95
N MET A 23 30.22 -40.71 -31.10
CA MET A 23 30.56 -39.67 -30.13
C MET A 23 29.46 -38.61 -30.03
N ALA A 24 28.87 -38.17 -31.14
CA ALA A 24 27.76 -37.23 -31.14
C ALA A 24 26.52 -37.81 -30.43
N ILE A 25 26.18 -39.08 -30.69
CA ILE A 25 25.08 -39.77 -30.01
C ILE A 25 25.38 -39.93 -28.52
N LEU A 26 26.62 -40.25 -28.15
CA LEU A 26 27.03 -40.44 -26.76
C LEU A 26 26.97 -39.12 -25.99
N VAL A 27 27.46 -38.02 -26.58
CA VAL A 27 27.34 -36.66 -26.02
C VAL A 27 25.87 -36.25 -25.90
N ALA A 28 25.05 -36.48 -26.92
CA ALA A 28 23.64 -36.12 -26.89
C ALA A 28 22.87 -36.90 -25.81
N THR A 29 23.08 -38.21 -25.72
CA THR A 29 22.41 -39.07 -24.73
C THR A 29 22.85 -38.76 -23.30
N THR A 30 24.15 -38.60 -23.05
CA THR A 30 24.65 -38.17 -21.72
C THR A 30 24.14 -36.78 -21.34
N SER A 31 24.15 -35.81 -22.26
CA SER A 31 23.60 -34.48 -22.00
C SER A 31 22.11 -34.53 -21.67
N PHE A 32 21.34 -35.31 -22.42
CA PHE A 32 19.90 -35.49 -22.17
C PHE A 32 19.64 -36.15 -20.82
N VAL A 33 20.41 -37.17 -20.45
CA VAL A 33 20.29 -37.86 -19.15
C VAL A 33 20.65 -36.93 -18.00
N VAL A 34 21.77 -36.20 -18.10
CA VAL A 34 22.19 -35.23 -17.08
C VAL A 34 21.16 -34.12 -16.91
N LEU A 35 20.67 -33.55 -18.02
CA LEU A 35 19.64 -32.52 -17.98
C LEU A 35 18.35 -33.04 -17.32
N THR A 36 17.86 -34.19 -17.76
CA THR A 36 16.63 -34.79 -17.21
C THR A 36 16.77 -35.15 -15.73
N GLY A 37 17.93 -35.68 -15.34
CA GLY A 37 18.26 -35.95 -13.93
C GLY A 37 18.23 -34.67 -13.11
N THR A 38 18.89 -33.61 -13.59
CA THR A 38 18.94 -32.30 -12.92
C THR A 38 17.54 -31.70 -12.75
N VAL A 39 16.71 -31.74 -13.79
CA VAL A 39 15.32 -31.24 -13.73
C VAL A 39 14.49 -32.02 -12.70
N ARG A 40 14.59 -33.36 -12.69
CA ARG A 40 13.86 -34.18 -11.70
C ARG A 40 14.35 -33.92 -10.28
N THR A 41 15.65 -33.80 -10.06
CA THR A 41 16.21 -33.47 -8.75
C THR A 41 15.82 -32.07 -8.29
N GLN A 42 15.78 -31.09 -9.21
CA GLN A 42 15.27 -29.75 -8.91
C GLN A 42 13.79 -29.77 -8.53
N GLN A 43 12.97 -30.50 -9.29
CA GLN A 43 11.54 -30.64 -8.99
C GLN A 43 11.33 -31.31 -7.64
N LEU A 44 12.03 -32.41 -7.37
CA LEU A 44 11.96 -33.11 -6.08
C LEU A 44 12.40 -32.21 -4.93
N ARG A 45 13.52 -31.49 -5.08
CA ARG A 45 13.98 -30.54 -4.05
C ARG A 45 12.99 -29.41 -3.82
N VAL A 46 12.35 -28.88 -4.87
CA VAL A 46 11.30 -27.87 -4.74
C VAL A 46 10.08 -28.45 -4.04
N THR A 47 9.63 -29.65 -4.40
CA THR A 47 8.48 -30.30 -3.75
C THR A 47 8.77 -30.64 -2.29
N GLU A 48 9.98 -31.12 -1.97
CA GLU A 48 10.43 -31.41 -0.61
C GLU A 48 10.57 -30.13 0.20
N GLN A 49 11.21 -29.08 -0.32
CA GLN A 49 11.25 -27.77 0.33
C GLN A 49 9.85 -27.19 0.55
N VAL A 50 8.94 -27.34 -0.41
CA VAL A 50 7.55 -26.91 -0.21
C VAL A 50 6.89 -27.78 0.86
N ALA A 51 7.03 -29.11 0.85
CA ALA A 51 6.42 -29.99 1.84
C ALA A 51 6.94 -29.73 3.26
N ASP A 52 8.24 -29.54 3.41
CA ASP A 52 8.90 -29.26 4.69
C ASP A 52 8.53 -27.87 5.25
N ASN A 53 8.20 -26.91 4.38
CA ASN A 53 7.83 -25.55 4.78
C ASN A 53 6.31 -25.26 4.63
N TYR A 54 5.51 -26.22 4.17
CA TYR A 54 4.06 -26.06 3.99
C TYR A 54 3.33 -26.22 5.32
N ARG A 55 3.92 -26.91 6.30
CA ARG A 55 3.33 -27.03 7.63
C ARG A 55 3.25 -25.65 8.27
N SER A 56 2.05 -25.09 8.30
CA SER A 56 1.76 -23.84 8.99
C SER A 56 2.02 -23.99 10.49
N THR A 57 2.34 -22.88 11.16
CA THR A 57 2.51 -22.84 12.62
C THR A 57 1.23 -23.26 13.38
N TYR A 58 0.09 -23.23 12.70
CA TYR A 58 -1.21 -23.68 13.19
C TYR A 58 -1.62 -24.98 12.48
N ASP A 59 -2.05 -25.99 13.23
CA ASP A 59 -2.56 -27.25 12.66
C ASP A 59 -4.06 -27.17 12.28
N ILE A 60 -4.87 -26.45 13.07
CA ILE A 60 -6.33 -26.34 12.87
C ILE A 60 -6.74 -24.87 12.92
N LEU A 61 -7.53 -24.47 11.92
CA LEU A 61 -8.18 -23.17 11.85
C LEU A 61 -9.61 -23.26 12.40
N VAL A 62 -9.86 -22.60 13.53
CA VAL A 62 -11.20 -22.39 14.07
C VAL A 62 -11.68 -20.99 13.68
N ARG A 63 -12.90 -20.87 13.15
CA ARG A 63 -13.48 -19.60 12.70
C ARG A 63 -14.87 -19.39 13.29
N PRO A 64 -15.32 -18.13 13.43
CA PRO A 64 -16.70 -17.84 13.83
C PRO A 64 -17.71 -18.50 12.89
N HIS A 65 -18.85 -18.91 13.43
CA HIS A 65 -19.94 -19.49 12.65
C HIS A 65 -20.40 -18.49 11.57
N GLY A 66 -20.61 -18.96 10.34
CA GLY A 66 -21.04 -18.13 9.20
C GLY A 66 -19.92 -17.36 8.50
N SER A 67 -18.66 -17.50 8.92
CA SER A 67 -17.52 -16.83 8.28
C SER A 67 -17.07 -17.45 6.96
N ALA A 68 -17.53 -18.66 6.62
CA ALA A 68 -17.18 -19.34 5.38
C ALA A 68 -17.79 -18.64 4.16
N SER A 69 -16.94 -18.23 3.23
CA SER A 69 -17.32 -17.61 1.97
C SER A 69 -18.00 -18.60 1.01
N ASP A 70 -18.69 -18.08 0.00
CA ASP A 70 -19.37 -18.90 -1.01
C ASP A 70 -18.41 -19.84 -1.75
N ILE A 71 -17.20 -19.37 -2.05
CA ILE A 71 -16.19 -20.18 -2.74
C ILE A 71 -15.63 -21.28 -1.83
N GLU A 72 -15.47 -21.01 -0.54
CA GLU A 72 -15.03 -22.01 0.44
C GLU A 72 -16.07 -23.12 0.58
N ARG A 73 -17.37 -22.77 0.58
CA ARG A 73 -18.46 -23.73 0.62
C ARG A 73 -18.60 -24.54 -0.67
N ALA A 74 -18.35 -23.92 -1.83
CA ALA A 74 -18.47 -24.58 -3.13
C ALA A 74 -17.29 -25.53 -3.44
N GLU A 75 -16.07 -25.09 -3.15
CA GLU A 75 -14.84 -25.76 -3.60
C GLU A 75 -14.12 -26.50 -2.46
N GLY A 76 -14.52 -26.30 -1.20
CA GLY A 76 -13.87 -26.92 -0.04
C GLY A 76 -12.44 -26.42 0.19
N VAL A 77 -12.07 -25.26 -0.34
CA VAL A 77 -10.73 -24.67 -0.22
C VAL A 77 -10.76 -23.32 0.47
N VAL A 78 -9.79 -23.07 1.35
CA VAL A 78 -9.58 -21.79 2.04
C VAL A 78 -8.55 -20.96 1.27
N ARG A 79 -8.83 -19.66 1.09
CA ARG A 79 -7.89 -18.77 0.39
C ARG A 79 -6.59 -18.60 1.18
N PRO A 80 -5.42 -18.51 0.53
CA PRO A 80 -4.19 -18.08 1.20
C PRO A 80 -4.38 -16.73 1.90
N ASN A 81 -3.71 -16.54 3.03
CA ASN A 81 -3.81 -15.33 3.86
C ASN A 81 -5.25 -15.01 4.32
N PHE A 82 -6.05 -16.06 4.60
CA PHE A 82 -7.45 -15.95 5.04
C PHE A 82 -7.66 -15.08 6.29
N LEU A 83 -6.63 -14.92 7.15
CA LEU A 83 -6.72 -14.09 8.36
C LEU A 83 -6.90 -12.61 8.01
N SER A 84 -6.20 -12.11 6.98
CA SER A 84 -6.19 -10.68 6.63
C SER A 84 -7.51 -10.15 6.08
N GLY A 85 -8.43 -11.03 5.70
CA GLY A 85 -9.74 -10.69 5.13
C GLY A 85 -10.93 -11.04 6.02
N GLN A 86 -10.68 -11.59 7.22
CA GLN A 86 -11.74 -11.95 8.16
C GLN A 86 -11.76 -10.97 9.32
N TYR A 87 -12.92 -10.37 9.54
CA TYR A 87 -13.15 -9.43 10.63
C TYR A 87 -14.10 -10.06 11.64
N GLY A 88 -13.86 -9.77 12.92
CA GLY A 88 -14.49 -10.46 14.04
C GLY A 88 -13.61 -11.58 14.62
N GLY A 89 -14.09 -12.21 15.68
CA GLY A 89 -13.36 -13.24 16.42
C GLY A 89 -14.28 -14.25 17.08
N ILE A 90 -13.68 -15.27 17.69
CA ILE A 90 -14.37 -16.17 18.62
C ILE A 90 -14.29 -15.59 20.03
N ALA A 91 -15.32 -15.78 20.84
CA ALA A 91 -15.35 -15.30 22.21
C ALA A 91 -14.38 -16.10 23.11
N LEU A 92 -13.90 -15.50 24.20
CA LEU A 92 -12.90 -16.13 25.07
C LEU A 92 -13.39 -17.42 25.74
N ASP A 93 -14.70 -17.54 25.98
CA ASP A 93 -15.35 -18.77 26.45
C ASP A 93 -15.31 -19.90 25.39
N GLN A 94 -15.47 -19.54 24.12
CA GLN A 94 -15.30 -20.47 23.00
C GLN A 94 -13.85 -20.91 22.87
N VAL A 95 -12.88 -20.00 23.07
CA VAL A 95 -11.45 -20.35 23.12
C VAL A 95 -11.19 -21.37 24.24
N GLN A 96 -11.75 -21.14 25.42
CA GLN A 96 -11.61 -22.09 26.54
C GLN A 96 -12.22 -23.45 26.21
N SER A 97 -13.39 -23.47 25.58
CA SER A 97 -14.03 -24.71 25.11
C SER A 97 -13.17 -25.47 24.11
N VAL A 98 -12.46 -24.76 23.21
CA VAL A 98 -11.50 -25.36 22.27
C VAL A 98 -10.29 -25.94 23.00
N ARG A 99 -9.77 -25.27 24.03
CA ARG A 99 -8.64 -25.76 24.85
C ARG A 99 -8.97 -27.07 25.59
N GLU A 100 -10.24 -27.30 25.91
CA GLU A 100 -10.70 -28.50 26.61
C GLU A 100 -10.89 -29.72 25.70
N VAL A 101 -10.82 -29.54 24.37
CA VAL A 101 -10.93 -30.65 23.42
C VAL A 101 -9.70 -31.58 23.55
N PRO A 102 -9.90 -32.89 23.76
CA PRO A 102 -8.77 -33.83 23.87
C PRO A 102 -7.85 -33.79 22.65
N GLY A 103 -6.55 -33.61 22.89
CA GLY A 103 -5.54 -33.51 21.84
C GLY A 103 -5.20 -32.09 21.39
N VAL A 104 -5.91 -31.07 21.87
CA VAL A 104 -5.51 -29.67 21.70
C VAL A 104 -4.43 -29.32 22.72
N GLU A 105 -3.21 -29.03 22.24
CA GLU A 105 -2.08 -28.65 23.09
C GLU A 105 -2.12 -27.14 23.44
N ILE A 106 -2.37 -26.30 22.43
CA ILE A 106 -2.41 -24.84 22.55
C ILE A 106 -3.55 -24.31 21.69
N ALA A 107 -4.31 -23.34 22.22
CA ALA A 107 -5.22 -22.50 21.44
C ALA A 107 -4.80 -21.04 21.58
N ALA A 108 -4.38 -20.44 20.46
CA ALA A 108 -3.95 -19.05 20.34
C ALA A 108 -4.98 -18.26 19.52
N PRO A 109 -5.90 -17.51 20.17
CA PRO A 109 -6.87 -16.70 19.45
C PRO A 109 -6.21 -15.48 18.82
N VAL A 110 -6.60 -15.20 17.57
CA VAL A 110 -6.24 -14.00 16.82
C VAL A 110 -7.52 -13.37 16.27
N ALA A 111 -7.68 -12.05 16.47
CA ALA A 111 -8.78 -11.28 15.90
C ALA A 111 -8.24 -10.09 15.11
N VAL A 112 -8.52 -10.04 13.81
CA VAL A 112 -8.15 -8.88 12.99
C VAL A 112 -9.16 -7.77 13.23
N LEU A 113 -8.67 -6.66 13.79
CA LEU A 113 -9.50 -5.51 14.15
C LEU A 113 -9.75 -4.58 12.96
N GLY A 114 -8.81 -4.53 12.00
CA GLY A 114 -8.92 -3.66 10.85
C GLY A 114 -7.57 -3.29 10.24
N GLN A 115 -7.61 -2.31 9.34
CA GLN A 115 -6.45 -1.70 8.72
C GLN A 115 -6.35 -0.24 9.11
N THR A 116 -5.17 0.17 9.53
CA THR A 116 -4.82 1.59 9.67
C THR A 116 -3.81 1.98 8.59
N MET A 117 -3.65 3.27 8.34
CA MET A 117 -2.75 3.77 7.29
C MET A 117 -1.55 4.45 7.91
N ARG A 118 -0.36 3.89 7.72
CA ARG A 118 0.89 4.59 8.01
C ARG A 118 1.22 5.50 6.84
N SER A 119 1.21 6.81 7.07
CA SER A 119 1.47 7.80 6.02
C SER A 119 2.83 8.45 6.18
N VAL A 120 3.62 8.46 5.11
CA VAL A 120 4.90 9.18 5.04
C VAL A 120 4.76 10.37 4.11
N LEU A 121 5.11 11.56 4.61
CA LEU A 121 5.08 12.79 3.83
C LEU A 121 6.15 12.76 2.74
N THR A 122 5.73 12.89 1.49
CA THR A 122 6.63 13.06 0.34
C THR A 122 6.46 14.47 -0.21
N ALA A 123 7.52 15.26 -0.11
CA ALA A 123 7.54 16.66 -0.55
C ALA A 123 8.50 16.85 -1.73
N VAL A 124 8.10 17.68 -2.70
CA VAL A 124 8.93 18.13 -3.84
C VAL A 124 8.93 19.64 -3.85
N ASP A 125 10.10 20.27 -3.73
CA ASP A 125 10.25 21.72 -3.91
C ASP A 125 10.02 22.08 -5.39
N VAL A 126 9.13 23.04 -5.64
CA VAL A 126 8.77 23.50 -6.98
C VAL A 126 9.06 24.99 -7.20
N ARG A 127 9.87 25.61 -6.34
CA ARG A 127 10.23 27.03 -6.44
C ARG A 127 10.86 27.38 -7.79
N SER A 128 11.66 26.46 -8.33
CA SER A 128 12.31 26.63 -9.64
C SER A 128 11.32 26.73 -10.80
N VAL A 129 10.10 26.19 -10.65
CA VAL A 129 9.05 26.23 -11.67
C VAL A 129 8.51 27.65 -11.83
N LEU A 130 8.30 28.38 -10.72
CA LEU A 130 7.91 29.80 -10.82
C LEU A 130 9.03 30.63 -11.44
N GLY A 131 10.30 30.34 -11.10
CA GLY A 131 11.46 30.99 -11.72
C GLY A 131 11.31 32.51 -11.76
N ASN A 132 11.42 33.13 -12.94
CA ASN A 132 11.16 34.56 -13.17
C ASN A 132 9.77 34.84 -13.75
N GLN A 133 8.90 33.84 -13.87
CA GLN A 133 7.54 33.98 -14.37
C GLN A 133 6.65 34.65 -13.31
N ASP A 134 5.58 35.31 -13.75
CA ASP A 134 4.57 35.89 -12.85
C ASP A 134 3.70 34.83 -12.17
N ARG A 135 3.52 33.70 -12.85
CA ARG A 135 2.75 32.55 -12.40
C ARG A 135 3.29 31.27 -13.02
N ALA A 136 3.00 30.15 -12.38
CA ALA A 136 3.17 28.83 -12.95
C ALA A 136 2.16 27.85 -12.34
N MET A 137 2.02 26.66 -12.93
CA MET A 137 1.19 25.61 -12.38
C MET A 137 1.89 24.28 -12.55
N VAL A 138 1.90 23.48 -11.49
CA VAL A 138 2.34 22.08 -11.56
C VAL A 138 1.16 21.16 -11.33
N ARG A 139 1.07 20.10 -12.13
CA ARG A 139 0.22 18.94 -11.86
C ARG A 139 0.99 17.97 -10.98
N PHE A 140 0.33 17.37 -10.00
CA PHE A 140 0.89 16.23 -9.29
C PHE A 140 -0.05 15.03 -9.33
N GLN A 141 0.53 13.83 -9.40
CA GLN A 141 -0.18 12.56 -9.41
C GLN A 141 0.63 11.53 -8.62
N LEU A 142 0.01 10.94 -7.61
CA LEU A 142 0.52 9.82 -6.82
C LEU A 142 -0.20 8.55 -7.27
N THR A 143 0.53 7.68 -7.97
CA THR A 143 0.03 6.38 -8.41
C THR A 143 0.64 5.26 -7.58
N GLY A 144 -0.19 4.33 -7.11
CA GLY A 144 0.25 3.09 -6.48
C GLY A 144 0.32 1.95 -7.51
N SER A 145 1.25 1.03 -7.29
CA SER A 145 1.36 -0.21 -8.05
C SER A 145 1.65 -1.37 -7.10
N ALA A 146 0.99 -2.50 -7.32
CA ALA A 146 1.13 -3.74 -6.56
C ALA A 146 1.05 -4.94 -7.48
N ARG A 147 1.39 -6.14 -6.97
CA ARG A 147 1.30 -7.41 -7.70
C ARG A 147 2.06 -7.34 -9.02
N ASN A 148 3.30 -6.89 -8.97
CA ASN A 148 4.17 -6.67 -10.13
C ASN A 148 3.54 -5.81 -11.25
N GLY A 149 2.78 -4.76 -10.86
CA GLY A 149 2.17 -3.79 -11.78
C GLY A 149 0.78 -4.16 -12.30
N THR A 150 0.21 -5.30 -11.89
CA THR A 150 -1.16 -5.69 -12.28
C THR A 150 -2.23 -4.99 -11.45
N GLY A 151 -1.91 -4.58 -10.21
CA GLY A 151 -2.74 -3.67 -9.43
C GLY A 151 -2.21 -2.25 -9.58
N VAL A 152 -3.01 -1.33 -10.12
CA VAL A 152 -2.65 0.10 -10.23
C VAL A 152 -3.75 0.93 -9.58
N THR A 153 -3.36 1.90 -8.78
CA THR A 153 -4.27 2.84 -8.12
C THR A 153 -3.81 4.28 -8.34
N THR A 154 -4.75 5.22 -8.36
CA THR A 154 -4.46 6.65 -8.26
C THR A 154 -4.95 7.11 -6.89
N ASN A 155 -4.01 7.49 -6.02
CA ASN A 155 -4.32 7.75 -4.61
C ASN A 155 -4.58 9.23 -4.36
N GLN A 156 -3.72 10.11 -4.88
CA GLN A 156 -3.84 11.56 -4.76
C GLN A 156 -3.43 12.20 -6.08
N SER A 157 -4.16 13.22 -6.50
CA SER A 157 -3.84 13.99 -7.70
C SER A 157 -4.26 15.44 -7.50
N GLY A 158 -3.77 16.34 -8.34
CA GLY A 158 -4.11 17.74 -8.16
C GLY A 158 -3.23 18.68 -8.95
N TYR A 159 -3.35 19.96 -8.61
CA TYR A 159 -2.41 20.98 -9.04
C TYR A 159 -1.99 21.89 -7.90
N LEU A 160 -0.80 22.46 -8.03
CA LEU A 160 -0.32 23.59 -7.23
C LEU A 160 -0.13 24.79 -8.17
N TYR A 161 -0.92 25.83 -7.96
CA TYR A 161 -0.81 27.11 -8.63
C TYR A 161 0.15 28.02 -7.87
N LEU A 162 1.12 28.59 -8.58
CA LEU A 162 2.16 29.47 -8.07
C LEU A 162 1.94 30.85 -8.67
N THR A 163 1.92 31.89 -7.84
CA THR A 163 1.81 33.28 -8.32
C THR A 163 2.71 34.23 -7.53
N ARG A 164 3.11 35.34 -8.15
CA ARG A 164 3.76 36.46 -7.45
C ARG A 164 2.76 37.48 -6.90
N ASN A 165 1.50 37.40 -7.33
CA ASN A 165 0.44 38.31 -6.90
C ASN A 165 -0.11 37.90 -5.54
N GLU A 166 -0.80 38.85 -4.89
CA GLU A 166 -1.47 38.61 -3.62
C GLU A 166 -2.63 37.62 -3.77
N LEU A 167 -2.66 36.64 -2.87
CA LEU A 167 -3.80 35.75 -2.67
C LEU A 167 -4.58 36.20 -1.44
N THR A 168 -5.90 36.29 -1.59
CA THR A 168 -6.85 36.60 -0.50
C THR A 168 -7.79 35.42 -0.31
N SER A 169 -7.92 34.95 0.94
CA SER A 169 -8.93 33.96 1.33
C SER A 169 -10.31 34.59 1.31
N VAL A 170 -11.29 33.84 0.81
CA VAL A 170 -12.71 34.11 1.02
C VAL A 170 -13.25 32.95 1.81
N ASP A 171 -13.43 33.17 3.11
CA ASP A 171 -13.92 32.13 4.02
C ASP A 171 -15.33 31.69 3.56
N PRO A 172 -15.64 30.39 3.61
CA PRO A 172 -17.01 29.94 3.44
C PRO A 172 -17.87 30.61 4.51
N VAL A 173 -19.02 31.14 4.09
CA VAL A 173 -20.01 31.81 4.95
C VAL A 173 -20.25 31.00 6.23
N GLU A 174 -20.31 31.69 7.38
CA GLU A 174 -20.56 31.12 8.71
C GLU A 174 -21.59 29.97 8.68
N GLY A 175 -21.11 28.77 8.98
CA GLY A 175 -21.85 27.51 9.05
C GLY A 175 -20.98 26.44 9.70
N PRO A 176 -21.55 25.32 10.18
CA PRO A 176 -20.77 24.29 10.88
C PRO A 176 -19.64 23.81 9.96
N VAL A 177 -18.40 23.96 10.45
CA VAL A 177 -17.16 23.69 9.73
C VAL A 177 -17.11 22.20 9.38
N THR A 178 -17.61 21.83 8.21
CA THR A 178 -17.10 20.65 7.50
C THR A 178 -15.83 21.10 6.80
N ALA A 179 -14.78 20.27 6.84
CA ALA A 179 -13.41 20.56 6.40
C ALA A 179 -13.34 21.00 4.92
N SER A 180 -13.69 22.26 4.65
CA SER A 180 -13.67 22.89 3.35
C SER A 180 -12.52 23.90 3.33
N SER A 181 -11.59 23.72 2.40
CA SER A 181 -10.57 24.74 2.12
C SER A 181 -11.26 25.96 1.52
N PRO A 182 -10.91 27.19 1.96
CA PRO A 182 -11.54 28.40 1.46
C PRO A 182 -11.20 28.65 0.00
N GLU A 183 -12.02 29.47 -0.67
CA GLU A 183 -11.69 29.95 -2.01
C GLU A 183 -10.50 30.92 -1.91
N LEU A 184 -9.45 30.70 -2.70
CA LEU A 184 -8.31 31.62 -2.77
C LEU A 184 -8.41 32.44 -4.05
N ARG A 185 -8.44 33.76 -3.91
CA ARG A 185 -8.56 34.71 -5.04
C ARG A 185 -7.25 35.44 -5.27
N GLU A 186 -6.85 35.55 -6.53
CA GLU A 186 -5.69 36.34 -6.97
C GLU A 186 -6.18 37.69 -7.50
N ARG A 187 -5.56 38.78 -7.05
CA ARG A 187 -5.76 40.12 -7.64
C ARG A 187 -4.71 40.38 -8.71
N ARG A 188 -5.15 40.54 -9.95
CA ARG A 188 -4.29 40.76 -11.13
C ARG A 188 -4.84 41.86 -12.00
N ASN A 189 -4.05 42.90 -12.25
CA ASN A 189 -4.39 44.01 -13.18
C ASN A 189 -5.78 44.62 -12.91
N GLY A 190 -6.12 44.81 -11.62
CA GLY A 190 -7.42 45.33 -11.19
C GLY A 190 -8.59 44.34 -11.26
N ARG A 191 -8.39 43.13 -11.79
CA ARG A 191 -9.36 42.03 -11.79
C ARG A 191 -9.08 41.05 -10.66
N VAL A 192 -10.13 40.37 -10.20
CA VAL A 192 -10.05 39.31 -9.19
C VAL A 192 -10.43 38.00 -9.86
N ILE A 193 -9.56 36.99 -9.77
CA ILE A 193 -9.80 35.65 -10.32
C ILE A 193 -9.72 34.60 -9.21
N SER A 194 -10.52 33.55 -9.32
CA SER A 194 -10.49 32.43 -8.37
C SER A 194 -9.31 31.52 -8.71
N ALA A 195 -8.23 31.62 -7.94
CA ALA A 195 -7.03 30.81 -8.12
C ALA A 195 -7.29 29.37 -7.70
N CYS A 196 -7.78 29.17 -6.47
CA CYS A 196 -8.26 27.88 -5.96
C CYS A 196 -9.75 28.01 -5.60
N LEU A 197 -10.54 27.04 -6.03
CA LEU A 197 -11.95 26.97 -5.65
C LEU A 197 -12.06 26.51 -4.19
N ALA A 198 -13.14 26.88 -3.52
CA ALA A 198 -13.48 26.24 -2.25
C ALA A 198 -13.68 24.74 -2.50
N SER A 199 -13.16 23.89 -1.62
CA SER A 199 -13.34 22.45 -1.76
C SER A 199 -14.74 22.04 -1.31
N ASP A 200 -15.51 21.39 -2.18
CA ASP A 200 -16.75 20.73 -1.76
C ASP A 200 -16.38 19.53 -0.90
N ALA A 201 -16.81 19.49 0.36
CA ALA A 201 -16.63 18.35 1.27
C ALA A 201 -17.42 17.08 0.85
N GLY A 202 -17.90 17.01 -0.40
CA GLY A 202 -18.93 16.07 -0.85
C GLY A 202 -18.44 14.83 -1.60
N GLY A 203 -17.14 14.71 -1.89
CA GLY A 203 -16.60 13.52 -2.56
C GLY A 203 -16.16 12.46 -1.55
N ALA A 204 -16.58 11.20 -1.74
CA ALA A 204 -15.98 10.09 -0.97
C ALA A 204 -14.45 10.12 -1.16
N PRO A 205 -13.63 9.91 -0.11
CA PRO A 205 -12.17 9.96 -0.20
C PRO A 205 -11.56 9.04 -1.28
N SER A 206 -12.25 7.94 -1.58
CA SER A 206 -11.88 6.96 -2.63
C SER A 206 -12.36 7.34 -4.04
N SER A 207 -13.16 8.39 -4.19
CA SER A 207 -13.62 8.85 -5.50
C SER A 207 -12.53 9.71 -6.18
N PRO A 208 -12.49 9.76 -7.52
CA PRO A 208 -11.59 10.69 -8.23
C PRO A 208 -11.81 12.16 -7.86
N ALA A 209 -12.95 12.52 -7.26
CA ALA A 209 -13.23 13.87 -6.76
C ALA A 209 -12.61 14.11 -5.38
N GLY A 210 -12.78 13.17 -4.46
CA GLY A 210 -12.15 13.23 -3.13
C GLY A 210 -10.63 13.10 -3.18
N ALA A 211 -10.10 12.42 -4.20
CA ALA A 211 -8.66 12.27 -4.41
C ALA A 211 -8.00 13.42 -5.19
N PHE A 212 -8.76 14.46 -5.59
CA PHE A 212 -8.23 15.61 -6.35
C PHE A 212 -8.13 16.86 -5.49
N ASP A 213 -6.91 17.37 -5.34
CA ASP A 213 -6.60 18.49 -4.46
C ASP A 213 -6.11 19.72 -5.25
N GLN A 214 -6.54 20.91 -4.80
CA GLN A 214 -6.23 22.19 -5.44
C GLN A 214 -5.47 23.05 -4.43
N ARG A 215 -4.21 23.36 -4.74
CA ARG A 215 -3.37 24.17 -3.86
C ARG A 215 -2.91 25.43 -4.56
N CYS A 216 -2.79 26.50 -3.79
CA CYS A 216 -2.31 27.78 -4.27
C CYS A 216 -1.22 28.30 -3.33
N TRP A 217 -0.21 28.93 -3.90
CA TRP A 217 0.87 29.55 -3.16
C TRP A 217 1.25 30.87 -3.82
N SER A 218 1.48 31.89 -2.99
CA SER A 218 1.90 33.22 -3.41
C SER A 218 3.29 33.57 -2.88
N ALA A 219 4.17 34.06 -3.75
CA ALA A 219 5.45 34.62 -3.34
C ALA A 219 5.30 35.89 -2.47
N ARG A 220 4.11 36.51 -2.46
CA ARG A 220 3.81 37.71 -1.68
C ARG A 220 3.15 37.36 -0.35
N THR A 221 2.12 36.50 -0.37
CA THR A 221 1.37 36.11 0.83
C THR A 221 2.10 35.03 1.64
N ASP A 222 2.69 34.03 0.97
CA ASP A 222 3.22 32.80 1.59
C ASP A 222 4.77 32.77 1.63
N ARG A 223 5.41 33.94 1.59
CA ARG A 223 6.88 34.09 1.46
C ARG A 223 7.73 33.35 2.51
N ALA A 224 7.14 33.04 3.67
CA ALA A 224 7.81 32.32 4.74
C ALA A 224 7.90 30.80 4.48
N VAL A 225 7.08 30.28 3.57
CA VAL A 225 6.97 28.84 3.28
C VAL A 225 7.44 28.60 1.86
N ALA A 226 8.34 27.63 1.66
CA ALA A 226 8.76 27.22 0.33
C ALA A 226 7.59 26.56 -0.43
N PRO A 227 7.39 26.87 -1.72
CA PRO A 227 6.36 26.19 -2.50
C PRO A 227 6.78 24.74 -2.73
N ARG A 228 5.97 23.81 -2.22
CA ARG A 228 6.21 22.37 -2.32
C ARG A 228 4.93 21.63 -2.66
N VAL A 229 5.06 20.63 -3.53
CA VAL A 229 4.02 19.60 -3.69
C VAL A 229 4.22 18.59 -2.56
N GLU A 230 3.18 18.36 -1.77
CA GLU A 230 3.21 17.46 -0.62
C GLU A 230 2.12 16.40 -0.73
N VAL A 231 2.50 15.13 -0.78
CA VAL A 231 1.53 14.04 -0.80
C VAL A 231 1.83 13.07 0.33
N LEU A 232 0.78 12.46 0.87
CA LEU A 232 0.92 11.40 1.86
C LEU A 232 1.02 10.06 1.15
N PHE A 233 2.18 9.42 1.23
CA PHE A 233 2.31 8.03 0.82
C PHE A 233 1.82 7.12 1.95
N SER A 234 0.60 6.60 1.80
CA SER A 234 -0.06 5.78 2.80
C SER A 234 0.14 4.28 2.54
N MET A 235 0.59 3.56 3.56
CA MET A 235 0.79 2.12 3.58
C MET A 235 -0.22 1.49 4.53
N PRO A 236 -1.03 0.52 4.09
CA PRO A 236 -1.98 -0.16 4.97
C PRO A 236 -1.25 -1.09 5.93
N LEU A 237 -1.55 -0.98 7.22
CA LEU A 237 -1.08 -1.85 8.28
C LEU A 237 -2.27 -2.58 8.89
N THR A 238 -2.22 -3.90 8.95
CA THR A 238 -3.22 -4.71 9.66
C THR A 238 -2.97 -4.64 11.15
N VAL A 239 -4.03 -4.39 11.92
CA VAL A 239 -4.02 -4.43 13.37
C VAL A 239 -4.79 -5.67 13.82
N ALA A 240 -4.15 -6.48 14.66
CA ALA A 240 -4.72 -7.70 15.19
C ALA A 240 -4.57 -7.72 16.71
N ALA A 241 -5.63 -8.16 17.39
CA ALA A 241 -5.59 -8.55 18.79
C ALA A 241 -5.14 -10.02 18.88
N VAL A 242 -4.23 -10.30 19.80
CA VAL A 242 -3.64 -11.62 20.02
C VAL A 242 -3.64 -11.93 21.51
N ASP A 243 -3.69 -13.22 21.87
CA ASP A 243 -3.30 -13.70 23.20
C ASP A 243 -1.76 -13.86 23.22
N PRO A 244 -1.02 -12.95 23.87
CA PRO A 244 0.44 -12.92 23.76
C PRO A 244 1.10 -14.15 24.38
N GLU A 245 0.55 -14.71 25.45
CA GLU A 245 1.11 -15.91 26.08
C GLU A 245 0.90 -17.15 25.20
N ALA A 246 -0.29 -17.30 24.63
CA ALA A 246 -0.58 -18.41 23.74
C ALA A 246 0.24 -18.32 22.45
N GLU A 247 0.35 -17.13 21.85
CA GLU A 247 1.17 -16.90 20.67
C GLU A 247 2.66 -17.08 20.95
N ALA A 248 3.16 -16.69 22.12
CA ALA A 248 4.55 -16.96 22.52
C ALA A 248 4.83 -18.46 22.63
N ARG A 249 3.92 -19.24 23.25
CA ARG A 249 4.08 -20.71 23.32
C ARG A 249 4.01 -21.38 21.95
N LEU A 250 3.17 -20.86 21.05
CA LEU A 250 2.92 -21.45 19.74
C LEU A 250 3.98 -21.08 18.69
N THR A 251 4.34 -19.80 18.61
CA THR A 251 5.19 -19.24 17.55
C THR A 251 6.56 -18.79 18.05
N GLY A 252 6.76 -18.70 19.38
CA GLY A 252 7.96 -18.09 19.96
C GLY A 252 8.03 -16.58 19.76
N LEU A 253 6.87 -15.89 19.70
CA LEU A 253 6.77 -14.45 19.46
C LEU A 253 7.65 -13.61 20.42
N ASP A 254 7.77 -14.05 21.67
CA ASP A 254 8.62 -13.46 22.70
C ASP A 254 10.11 -13.44 22.33
N ARG A 255 10.56 -14.42 21.53
CA ARG A 255 11.94 -14.53 21.05
C ARG A 255 12.20 -13.74 19.76
N ALA A 256 11.14 -13.24 19.12
CA ALA A 256 11.23 -12.44 17.89
C ALA A 256 11.33 -10.93 18.17
N ILE A 257 11.29 -10.52 19.45
CA ILE A 257 11.43 -9.11 19.84
C ILE A 257 12.88 -8.67 19.65
N ILE A 258 13.08 -7.70 18.75
CA ILE A 258 14.40 -7.14 18.44
C ILE A 258 14.70 -5.92 19.34
N GLU A 259 13.67 -5.12 19.64
CA GLU A 259 13.75 -3.93 20.49
C GLU A 259 12.48 -3.77 21.33
N GLY A 260 12.60 -3.11 22.47
CA GLY A 260 11.49 -2.92 23.42
C GLY A 260 11.18 -4.19 24.22
N ARG A 261 9.89 -4.45 24.46
CA ARG A 261 9.39 -5.64 25.17
C ARG A 261 8.19 -6.23 24.45
N GLY A 262 7.91 -7.51 24.71
CA GLY A 262 6.67 -8.16 24.27
C GLY A 262 5.44 -7.66 25.03
N LEU A 263 4.27 -8.05 24.52
CA LEU A 263 2.97 -7.85 25.18
C LEU A 263 2.81 -8.79 26.38
N THR A 264 2.17 -8.30 27.43
CA THR A 264 1.75 -9.08 28.60
C THR A 264 0.24 -8.95 28.82
N ASP A 265 -0.33 -9.86 29.60
CA ASP A 265 -1.75 -9.82 30.01
C ASP A 265 -2.10 -8.58 30.87
N THR A 266 -1.09 -7.93 31.45
CA THR A 266 -1.22 -6.68 32.20
C THR A 266 -1.20 -5.42 31.34
N ASP A 267 -0.94 -5.52 30.04
CA ASP A 267 -0.96 -4.37 29.14
C ASP A 267 -2.40 -3.84 29.00
N SER A 268 -2.59 -2.54 29.25
CA SER A 268 -3.89 -1.87 29.16
C SER A 268 -3.78 -0.56 28.39
N PHE A 269 -4.93 -0.04 27.96
CA PHE A 269 -5.00 1.32 27.48
C PHE A 269 -4.63 2.30 28.61
N SER A 270 -3.94 3.35 28.23
CA SER A 270 -3.62 4.51 29.06
C SER A 270 -4.13 5.76 28.36
N THR A 271 -4.63 6.73 29.13
CA THR A 271 -5.10 8.00 28.57
C THR A 271 -4.03 9.06 28.72
N ASP A 272 -3.55 9.60 27.60
CA ASP A 272 -2.73 10.80 27.57
C ASP A 272 -3.64 12.03 27.37
N SER A 273 -3.71 12.88 28.38
CA SER A 273 -4.51 14.12 28.38
C SER A 273 -3.65 15.38 28.25
N SER A 274 -2.37 15.26 27.85
CA SER A 274 -1.46 16.40 27.69
C SER A 274 -1.75 17.29 26.49
N GLY A 275 -2.54 16.80 25.51
CA GLY A 275 -2.95 17.50 24.31
C GLY A 275 -4.33 18.17 24.39
N PRO A 276 -4.75 18.90 23.34
CA PRO A 276 -6.06 19.55 23.26
C PRO A 276 -7.24 18.57 23.22
N ALA A 277 -6.99 17.29 22.94
CA ALA A 277 -7.94 16.19 23.08
C ALA A 277 -7.23 14.99 23.74
N PRO A 278 -7.91 14.25 24.62
CA PRO A 278 -7.35 13.03 25.21
C PRO A 278 -7.11 11.97 24.14
N VAL A 279 -5.96 11.31 24.20
CA VAL A 279 -5.57 10.21 23.31
C VAL A 279 -5.47 8.94 24.15
N GLU A 280 -6.06 7.84 23.67
CA GLU A 280 -5.84 6.52 24.25
C GLU A 280 -4.62 5.87 23.59
N ALA A 281 -3.69 5.39 24.42
CA ALA A 281 -2.48 4.70 23.98
C ALA A 281 -2.44 3.29 24.57
N ALA A 282 -2.10 2.30 23.75
CA ALA A 282 -1.88 0.93 24.17
C ALA A 282 -0.52 0.44 23.67
N THR A 283 0.10 -0.45 24.44
CA THR A 283 1.30 -1.17 24.01
C THR A 283 0.97 -2.05 22.80
N ALA A 284 1.83 -2.07 21.80
CA ALA A 284 1.69 -2.94 20.63
C ALA A 284 3.05 -3.50 20.21
N VAL A 285 3.05 -4.72 19.67
CA VAL A 285 4.21 -5.29 18.96
C VAL A 285 4.07 -4.93 17.49
N MET A 286 5.04 -4.19 16.97
CA MET A 286 5.11 -3.81 15.56
C MET A 286 6.19 -4.64 14.85
N ALA A 287 5.89 -5.06 13.62
CA ALA A 287 6.88 -5.75 12.80
C ALA A 287 8.03 -4.80 12.45
N ALA A 288 9.28 -5.22 12.62
CA ALA A 288 10.44 -4.41 12.19
C ALA A 288 10.55 -4.29 10.66
N ALA A 289 9.92 -5.20 9.92
CA ALA A 289 9.85 -5.20 8.47
C ALA A 289 8.52 -5.79 7.99
N LEU A 290 7.97 -5.23 6.92
CA LEU A 290 6.75 -5.72 6.27
C LEU A 290 7.05 -6.01 4.80
N PRO A 291 6.91 -7.26 4.32
CA PRO A 291 7.13 -7.61 2.92
C PRO A 291 5.93 -7.20 2.05
N LEU A 292 5.70 -5.89 1.95
CA LEU A 292 4.64 -5.30 1.14
C LEU A 292 5.12 -5.14 -0.30
N ASP A 293 4.48 -5.85 -1.24
CA ASP A 293 4.64 -5.59 -2.69
C ASP A 293 3.77 -4.39 -3.11
N PHE A 294 4.19 -3.20 -2.67
CA PHE A 294 3.53 -1.94 -3.01
C PHE A 294 4.57 -0.86 -3.27
N ARG A 295 4.48 -0.24 -4.44
CA ARG A 295 5.30 0.92 -4.81
C ARG A 295 4.41 2.08 -5.17
N ALA A 296 4.76 3.27 -4.73
CA ALA A 296 4.13 4.50 -5.18
C ALA A 296 5.09 5.34 -6.02
N THR A 297 4.51 6.06 -6.97
CA THR A 297 5.22 7.02 -7.80
C THR A 297 4.50 8.35 -7.78
N LEU A 298 5.17 9.37 -7.24
CA LEU A 298 4.75 10.76 -7.36
C LEU A 298 5.37 11.33 -8.65
N SER A 299 4.52 11.76 -9.58
CA SER A 299 4.92 12.56 -10.74
C SER A 299 4.48 14.00 -10.55
N VAL A 300 5.40 14.94 -10.77
CA VAL A 300 5.14 16.38 -10.73
C VAL A 300 5.54 16.96 -12.08
N ASP A 301 4.57 17.53 -12.80
CA ASP A 301 4.73 18.03 -14.16
C ASP A 301 4.37 19.52 -14.24
N GLU A 302 5.13 20.30 -14.99
CA GLU A 302 4.81 21.70 -15.28
C GLU A 302 3.73 21.78 -16.37
N ILE A 303 2.68 22.56 -16.12
CA ILE A 303 1.54 22.74 -17.05
C ILE A 303 1.76 24.00 -17.90
N PRO A 304 1.47 23.96 -19.22
CA PRO A 304 1.59 25.12 -20.10
C PRO A 304 0.69 26.28 -19.67
N GLU A 305 1.17 27.51 -19.81
CA GLU A 305 0.44 28.72 -19.40
C GLU A 305 -0.93 28.85 -20.07
N ALA A 306 -1.06 28.45 -21.34
CA ALA A 306 -2.33 28.46 -22.06
C ALA A 306 -3.43 27.58 -21.43
N VAL A 307 -3.05 26.56 -20.66
CA VAL A 307 -3.99 25.73 -19.90
C VAL A 307 -4.34 26.40 -18.57
N ILE A 308 -3.38 27.07 -17.93
CA ILE A 308 -3.60 27.81 -16.69
C ILE A 308 -4.75 28.81 -16.86
N ASP A 309 -4.76 29.60 -17.94
CA ASP A 309 -5.84 30.56 -18.19
C ASP A 309 -7.22 29.88 -18.29
N LYS A 310 -7.29 28.71 -18.93
CA LYS A 310 -8.54 27.93 -19.04
C LYS A 310 -8.98 27.37 -17.69
N VAL A 311 -8.04 26.85 -16.89
CA VAL A 311 -8.31 26.33 -15.55
C VAL A 311 -8.85 27.45 -14.66
N LEU A 312 -8.16 28.59 -14.61
CA LEU A 312 -8.54 29.72 -13.74
C LEU A 312 -9.85 30.40 -14.17
N ALA A 313 -10.16 30.43 -15.47
CA ALA A 313 -11.44 30.93 -15.97
C ALA A 313 -12.63 30.00 -15.67
N THR A 314 -12.37 28.72 -15.42
CA THR A 314 -13.40 27.71 -15.15
C THR A 314 -13.79 27.72 -13.67
N LYS A 315 -15.10 27.85 -13.38
CA LYS A 315 -15.62 27.78 -11.99
C LYS A 315 -16.09 26.38 -11.59
N ASP A 316 -16.21 25.47 -12.55
CA ASP A 316 -16.61 24.09 -12.33
C ASP A 316 -15.40 23.21 -11.94
N ALA A 317 -15.46 22.58 -10.76
CA ALA A 317 -14.35 21.81 -10.21
C ALA A 317 -14.03 20.55 -11.01
N GLN A 318 -15.05 19.88 -11.57
CA GLN A 318 -14.86 18.70 -12.41
C GLN A 318 -14.14 19.07 -13.71
N ARG A 319 -14.55 20.16 -14.36
CA ARG A 319 -13.93 20.66 -15.58
C ARG A 319 -12.51 21.14 -15.35
N ARG A 320 -12.20 21.80 -14.21
CA ARG A 320 -10.82 22.13 -13.83
C ARG A 320 -9.95 20.88 -13.74
N ARG A 321 -10.43 19.84 -13.07
CA ARG A 321 -9.72 18.56 -12.95
C ARG A 321 -9.45 17.94 -14.31
N THR A 322 -10.44 17.86 -15.18
CA THR A 322 -10.27 17.34 -16.54
C THR A 322 -9.22 18.13 -17.30
N LEU A 323 -9.28 19.47 -17.28
CA LEU A 323 -8.29 20.33 -17.95
C LEU A 323 -6.86 20.08 -17.47
N VAL A 324 -6.67 19.91 -16.16
CA VAL A 324 -5.35 19.63 -15.57
C VAL A 324 -4.86 18.22 -15.92
N GLN A 325 -5.74 17.22 -15.85
CA GLN A 325 -5.39 15.82 -16.12
C GLN A 325 -5.05 15.58 -17.60
N GLU A 326 -5.78 16.21 -18.51
CA GLU A 326 -5.58 16.08 -19.97
C GLU A 326 -4.44 16.97 -20.51
N ALA A 327 -3.96 17.93 -19.71
CA ALA A 327 -2.88 18.82 -20.14
C ALA A 327 -1.60 18.04 -20.47
N SER A 328 -1.00 18.34 -21.62
CA SER A 328 0.37 17.92 -21.89
C SER A 328 1.33 18.61 -20.93
N ALA A 329 2.34 17.90 -20.45
CA ALA A 329 3.39 18.47 -19.62
C ALA A 329 4.35 19.30 -20.49
N VAL A 330 4.76 20.48 -20.02
CA VAL A 330 5.91 21.22 -20.59
C VAL A 330 7.19 20.43 -20.32
N ARG A 331 7.34 19.95 -19.08
CA ARG A 331 8.41 19.08 -18.62
C ARG A 331 7.99 18.38 -17.33
N THR A 332 8.64 17.26 -17.03
CA THR A 332 8.56 16.65 -15.70
C THR A 332 9.50 17.38 -14.75
N VAL A 333 8.95 17.94 -13.68
CA VAL A 333 9.70 18.65 -12.63
C VAL A 333 10.35 17.65 -11.68
N ALA A 334 9.61 16.61 -11.30
CA ALA A 334 10.13 15.53 -10.46
C ALA A 334 9.36 14.23 -10.70
N ARG A 335 10.05 13.11 -10.52
CA ARG A 335 9.46 11.78 -10.38
C ARG A 335 10.10 11.11 -9.17
N VAL A 336 9.29 10.81 -8.16
CA VAL A 336 9.76 10.22 -6.89
C VAL A 336 9.11 8.86 -6.74
N GLU A 337 9.92 7.82 -6.65
CA GLU A 337 9.47 6.46 -6.41
C GLU A 337 9.73 6.06 -4.95
N ARG A 338 8.77 5.35 -4.37
CA ARG A 338 8.83 4.85 -2.99
C ARG A 338 8.40 3.39 -2.98
N ASP A 339 9.26 2.54 -2.44
CA ASP A 339 8.91 1.16 -2.09
C ASP A 339 8.36 1.13 -0.66
N ALA A 340 7.20 0.50 -0.45
CA ALA A 340 6.53 0.47 0.85
C ALA A 340 7.36 -0.25 1.91
N ALA A 341 7.95 -1.40 1.57
CA ALA A 341 8.72 -2.21 2.52
C ALA A 341 9.98 -1.48 2.98
N GLU A 342 10.70 -0.84 2.05
CA GLU A 342 11.86 -0.02 2.38
C GLU A 342 11.48 1.24 3.16
N THR A 343 10.42 1.93 2.73
CA THR A 343 9.96 3.17 3.37
C THR A 343 9.52 2.91 4.82
N TYR A 344 8.74 1.85 5.05
CA TYR A 344 8.32 1.45 6.39
C TYR A 344 9.52 1.13 7.29
N ARG A 345 10.47 0.32 6.82
CA ARG A 345 11.68 -0.04 7.61
C ARG A 345 12.50 1.20 8.00
N ARG A 346 12.68 2.13 7.07
CA ARG A 346 13.42 3.39 7.33
C ARG A 346 12.68 4.27 8.33
N ASP A 347 11.36 4.38 8.19
CA ASP A 347 10.52 5.20 9.05
C ASP A 347 10.51 4.69 10.49
N ILE A 348 10.37 3.37 10.70
CA ILE A 348 10.47 2.75 12.03
C ILE A 348 11.87 2.93 12.62
N ALA A 349 12.93 2.68 11.86
CA ALA A 349 14.31 2.85 12.34
C ALA A 349 14.61 4.31 12.76
N ALA A 350 14.03 5.30 12.07
CA ALA A 350 14.18 6.70 12.42
C ALA A 350 13.43 7.11 13.70
N GLN A 351 12.42 6.36 14.12
CA GLN A 351 11.73 6.59 15.39
C GLN A 351 12.50 5.99 16.58
N VAL A 352 13.16 4.86 16.34
CA VAL A 352 13.96 4.15 17.35
C VAL A 352 15.27 4.86 17.68
N ASP A 353 15.81 5.69 16.78
CA ASP A 353 17.10 6.36 16.99
C ASP A 353 17.10 7.28 18.23
N THR A 354 17.65 6.72 19.32
CA THR A 354 17.72 7.28 20.67
C THR A 354 18.63 8.49 20.81
N THR A 355 19.43 8.82 19.79
CA THR A 355 20.33 9.99 19.83
C THR A 355 19.60 11.34 19.77
N ALA A 356 18.30 11.34 19.43
CA ALA A 356 17.46 12.54 19.36
C ALA A 356 16.51 12.73 20.56
N GLY A 357 16.61 11.90 21.61
CA GLY A 357 15.71 11.99 22.77
C GLY A 357 14.23 11.72 22.43
N ARG A 358 13.96 10.93 21.39
CA ARG A 358 12.60 10.51 21.01
C ARG A 358 12.24 9.13 21.55
N ALA A 359 10.97 9.05 21.91
CA ALA A 359 10.25 7.97 22.59
C ALA A 359 10.09 6.71 21.73
N ASP A 360 9.59 5.65 22.38
CA ASP A 360 9.18 4.40 21.74
C ASP A 360 8.44 4.64 20.40
N PRO A 361 8.71 3.83 19.37
CA PRO A 361 8.06 3.98 18.07
C PRO A 361 6.55 3.89 18.24
N SER A 362 5.83 4.85 17.66
CA SER A 362 4.40 5.02 17.85
C SER A 362 3.66 5.16 16.53
N LEU A 363 2.43 4.63 16.52
CA LEU A 363 1.49 4.70 15.41
C LEU A 363 0.22 5.40 15.88
N PHE A 364 -0.03 6.58 15.33
CA PHE A 364 -1.28 7.28 15.56
C PHE A 364 -2.39 6.65 14.70
N MET A 365 -3.52 6.35 15.32
CA MET A 365 -4.65 5.68 14.68
C MET A 365 -5.94 6.44 14.98
N GLU A 366 -6.54 7.04 13.95
CA GLU A 366 -7.85 7.70 14.08
C GLU A 366 -9.01 6.73 13.81
N ALA A 367 -8.78 5.76 12.93
CA ALA A 367 -9.78 4.79 12.51
C ALA A 367 -9.13 3.46 12.11
N LEU A 368 -9.90 2.38 12.29
CA LEU A 368 -9.62 1.06 11.74
C LEU A 368 -10.60 0.79 10.59
N ASN A 369 -10.05 0.53 9.41
CA ASN A 369 -10.82 0.26 8.21
C ASN A 369 -10.98 -1.24 8.05
N GLN A 370 -12.21 -1.73 7.93
CA GLN A 370 -12.50 -3.12 7.60
C GLN A 370 -13.02 -3.20 6.16
N PRO A 371 -12.30 -3.80 5.21
CA PRO A 371 -12.87 -4.15 3.92
C PRO A 371 -14.06 -5.09 4.11
N GLY A 372 -15.23 -4.64 3.67
CA GLY A 372 -16.46 -5.43 3.63
C GLY A 372 -16.96 -5.61 2.19
N ASP A 373 -18.15 -6.19 2.05
CA ASP A 373 -18.82 -6.30 0.75
C ASP A 373 -18.97 -4.92 0.09
N VAL A 374 -18.43 -4.79 -1.12
CA VAL A 374 -18.49 -3.52 -1.86
C VAL A 374 -19.93 -3.30 -2.32
N ARG A 375 -20.65 -2.45 -1.60
CA ARG A 375 -21.94 -1.93 -2.03
C ARG A 375 -21.69 -0.71 -2.91
N TYR A 376 -22.31 -0.66 -4.08
CA TYR A 376 -22.23 0.49 -4.97
C TYR A 376 -23.48 1.35 -4.81
N SER A 377 -23.33 2.67 -4.90
CA SER A 377 -24.46 3.56 -5.13
C SER A 377 -25.08 3.22 -6.48
N GLN A 378 -26.41 3.24 -6.58
CA GLN A 378 -27.12 3.03 -7.86
C GLN A 378 -27.01 4.24 -8.82
N THR A 379 -25.99 5.08 -8.65
CA THR A 379 -25.69 6.22 -9.50
C THR A 379 -24.70 5.81 -10.58
N ASN A 380 -24.71 6.47 -11.73
CA ASN A 380 -23.72 6.28 -12.80
C ASN A 380 -22.74 7.47 -12.81
N PRO A 381 -21.42 7.27 -12.65
CA PRO A 381 -20.73 5.99 -12.44
C PRO A 381 -21.01 5.40 -11.05
N LEU A 382 -20.96 4.07 -10.98
CA LEU A 382 -21.07 3.33 -9.72
C LEU A 382 -19.97 3.83 -8.78
N ALA A 383 -20.36 4.35 -7.61
CA ALA A 383 -19.42 4.74 -6.57
C ALA A 383 -19.52 3.76 -5.40
N PRO A 384 -18.40 3.25 -4.85
CA PRO A 384 -18.45 2.40 -3.67
C PRO A 384 -19.00 3.20 -2.47
N GLN A 385 -19.91 2.60 -1.71
CA GLN A 385 -20.44 3.15 -0.48
C GLN A 385 -19.51 2.83 0.69
N VAL A 386 -19.15 3.87 1.45
CA VAL A 386 -18.43 3.72 2.72
C VAL A 386 -19.47 3.65 3.83
N VAL A 387 -19.42 2.60 4.64
CA VAL A 387 -20.26 2.47 5.85
C VAL A 387 -19.38 2.81 7.04
N ALA A 388 -19.75 3.84 7.80
CA ALA A 388 -19.14 4.09 9.10
C ALA A 388 -19.67 3.02 10.07
N PHE A 389 -18.77 2.20 10.62
CA PHE A 389 -19.09 1.31 11.73
C PHE A 389 -18.89 2.09 13.02
N ASP A 390 -19.95 2.25 13.81
CA ASP A 390 -19.84 2.72 15.19
C ASP A 390 -19.49 1.51 16.06
N PRO A 391 -18.31 1.47 16.70
CA PRO A 391 -17.94 0.35 17.57
C PRO A 391 -18.82 0.22 18.82
N ALA A 392 -19.69 1.19 19.12
CA ALA A 392 -20.65 1.13 20.21
C ALA A 392 -21.97 0.40 19.86
N VAL A 393 -22.16 -0.02 18.60
CA VAL A 393 -23.33 -0.75 18.08
C VAL A 393 -22.91 -2.10 17.54
#